data_AF-A0A7S3H0Z0-F1
#
_entry.id   AF-A0A7S3H0Z0-F1
#
_cell.length_a   1.000
_cell.length_b   1.000
_cell.length_c   1.000
_cell.angle_alpha   90.00
_cell.angle_beta   90.00
_cell.angle_gamma   90.00
#
_symmetry.space_group_name_H-M   'P 1'
#
loop_
_entity.id
_entity.type
_entity.pdbx_description
1 polymer ?
#
loop_
_entity_poly.entity_id
_entity_poly.type
_entity_poly.pdbx_seq_one_letter_code
_entity_poly.pdbx_strand_id
1 'polypeptide(L)'
;KPMYLANCLEFHSLQGPLEVFSRAAATKFFGGLRTCEKALTDWKTWGEDWFVHHCMQKLEVKKAEGYGLLNDMWCHDQYLNTGHTYWEECQANGPTCKDLDAAVWHPYKSPEMVETCLRQALEVETGRAL
;
A
#
# COMPACT_ATOMS: atom_id res chain seq x y z
N LYS A 1 -7.97 -2.04 -20.93
CA LYS A 1 -7.20 -3.29 -20.67
C LYS A 1 -7.14 -3.49 -19.16
N PRO A 2 -7.25 -4.73 -18.63
CA PRO A 2 -7.22 -4.96 -17.19
C PRO A 2 -5.79 -4.76 -16.66
N MET A 3 -5.64 -3.84 -15.71
CA MET A 3 -4.39 -3.57 -15.02
C MET A 3 -4.59 -3.16 -13.55
N TYR A 4 -3.55 -3.39 -12.74
CA TYR A 4 -3.43 -2.95 -11.35
C TYR A 4 -2.04 -2.36 -11.10
N LEU A 5 -1.91 -1.52 -10.07
CA LEU A 5 -0.64 -0.92 -9.69
C LEU A 5 -0.02 -1.67 -8.51
N ALA A 6 1.26 -2.06 -8.64
CA ALA A 6 2.08 -2.50 -7.54
C ALA A 6 2.67 -1.27 -6.85
N ASN A 7 2.29 -1.04 -5.61
CA ASN A 7 2.67 0.12 -4.80
C ASN A 7 3.81 -0.19 -3.82
N CYS A 8 4.30 -1.43 -3.80
CA CYS A 8 5.39 -1.85 -2.94
C CYS A 8 6.59 -2.29 -3.78
N LEU A 9 7.68 -1.52 -3.77
CA LEU A 9 8.89 -1.85 -4.54
C LEU A 9 9.56 -3.11 -3.99
N GLU A 10 9.75 -3.18 -2.67
CA GLU A 10 10.45 -4.26 -1.97
C GLU A 10 9.89 -5.65 -2.34
N PHE A 11 8.57 -5.81 -2.24
CA PHE A 11 7.91 -7.08 -2.56
C PHE A 11 7.44 -7.18 -4.01
N HIS A 12 7.63 -6.13 -4.80
CA HIS A 12 7.02 -5.95 -6.13
C HIS A 12 5.51 -6.29 -6.15
N SER A 13 4.83 -5.97 -5.04
CA SER A 13 3.46 -6.36 -4.75
C SER A 13 2.50 -5.18 -4.65
N LEU A 14 1.23 -5.50 -4.44
CA LEU A 14 0.20 -4.55 -4.03
C LEU A 14 0.00 -4.71 -2.52
N GLN A 15 -0.12 -3.59 -1.80
CA GLN A 15 -0.22 -3.51 -0.34
C GLN A 15 -1.42 -2.68 0.11
N GLY A 16 -2.07 -3.15 1.17
CA GLY A 16 -3.45 -2.81 1.57
C GLY A 16 -3.80 -1.39 2.03
N PRO A 17 -2.87 -0.45 2.35
CA PRO A 17 -3.29 0.92 2.61
C PRO A 17 -3.82 1.63 1.35
N LEU A 18 -3.47 1.16 0.16
CA LEU A 18 -3.96 1.69 -1.11
C LEU A 18 -3.96 0.62 -2.21
N GLU A 19 -5.12 0.27 -2.73
CA GLU A 19 -5.21 -0.72 -3.82
C GLU A 19 -5.81 -0.10 -5.08
N VAL A 20 -5.00 0.03 -6.14
CA VAL A 20 -5.40 0.73 -7.38
C VAL A 20 -5.62 -0.24 -8.53
N PHE A 21 -6.86 -0.27 -9.01
CA PHE A 21 -7.29 -1.12 -10.11
C PHE A 21 -7.95 -0.30 -11.22
N SER A 22 -7.66 -0.65 -12.47
CA SER A 22 -8.58 -0.28 -13.55
C SER A 22 -9.93 -0.96 -13.35
N ARG A 23 -11.02 -0.33 -13.80
CA ARG A 23 -12.36 -0.93 -13.75
C ARG A 23 -12.41 -2.34 -14.33
N ALA A 24 -11.69 -2.56 -15.45
CA ALA A 24 -11.61 -3.88 -16.09
C ALA A 24 -10.86 -4.92 -15.24
N ALA A 25 -9.84 -4.52 -14.48
CA ALA A 25 -9.16 -5.43 -13.54
C ALA A 25 -10.08 -5.80 -12.38
N ALA A 26 -10.78 -4.84 -11.78
CA ALA A 26 -11.75 -5.10 -10.72
C ALA A 26 -12.84 -6.10 -11.18
N THR A 27 -13.44 -5.88 -12.35
CA THR A 27 -14.41 -6.83 -12.93
C THR A 27 -13.81 -8.22 -13.10
N LYS A 28 -12.56 -8.33 -13.59
CA LYS A 28 -11.88 -9.61 -13.79
C LYS A 28 -11.58 -10.31 -12.46
N PHE A 29 -11.15 -9.57 -11.44
CA PHE A 29 -10.90 -10.07 -10.10
C PHE A 29 -12.15 -10.64 -9.44
N PHE A 30 -13.22 -9.84 -9.33
CA PHE A 30 -14.47 -10.30 -8.71
C PHE A 30 -15.10 -11.47 -9.47
N GLY A 31 -15.04 -11.47 -10.81
CA GLY A 31 -15.49 -12.62 -11.62
C GLY A 31 -14.59 -13.85 -11.51
N GLY A 32 -13.35 -13.70 -11.05
CA GLY A 32 -12.33 -14.74 -10.95
C GLY A 32 -12.08 -15.27 -9.53
N LEU A 33 -12.74 -14.73 -8.50
CA LEU A 33 -12.50 -15.06 -7.10
C LEU A 33 -12.46 -16.57 -6.82
N ARG A 34 -13.50 -17.30 -7.27
CA ARG A 34 -13.58 -18.76 -7.09
C ARG A 34 -12.44 -19.52 -7.78
N THR A 35 -11.91 -19.01 -8.88
CA THR A 35 -10.74 -19.58 -9.55
C THR A 35 -9.49 -19.39 -8.70
N CYS A 36 -9.32 -18.21 -8.10
CA CYS A 36 -8.22 -17.91 -7.21
C CYS A 36 -8.26 -18.76 -5.93
N GLU A 37 -9.41 -18.83 -5.24
CA GLU A 37 -9.56 -19.61 -4.01
C GLU A 37 -9.26 -21.11 -4.18
N LYS A 38 -9.51 -21.64 -5.39
CA LYS A 38 -9.21 -23.04 -5.74
C LYS A 38 -7.76 -23.27 -6.15
N ALA A 39 -7.13 -22.27 -6.77
CA ALA A 39 -5.80 -22.41 -7.35
C ALA A 39 -4.68 -21.98 -6.40
N LEU A 40 -4.96 -21.07 -5.49
CA LEU A 40 -4.05 -20.64 -4.43
C LEU A 40 -4.31 -21.56 -3.24
N THR A 41 -3.27 -22.20 -2.71
CA THR A 41 -3.42 -23.21 -1.64
C THR A 41 -3.34 -22.62 -0.24
N ASP A 42 -2.55 -21.55 -0.09
CA ASP A 42 -2.18 -21.00 1.22
C ASP A 42 -2.86 -19.67 1.53
N TRP A 43 -3.76 -19.20 0.67
CA TRP A 43 -4.35 -17.85 0.81
C TRP A 43 -5.06 -17.59 2.13
N LYS A 44 -5.50 -18.63 2.83
CA LYS A 44 -6.17 -18.51 4.14
C LYS A 44 -5.24 -18.02 5.25
N THR A 45 -3.93 -18.10 5.06
CA THR A 45 -2.93 -17.59 6.02
C THR A 45 -2.35 -16.24 5.61
N TRP A 46 -2.77 -15.71 4.46
CA TRP A 46 -2.27 -14.47 3.89
C TRP A 46 -3.07 -13.25 4.36
N GLY A 47 -2.45 -12.07 4.24
CA GLY A 47 -3.17 -10.81 4.21
C GLY A 47 -4.07 -10.70 2.98
N GLU A 48 -5.07 -9.83 3.04
CA GLU A 48 -6.03 -9.61 1.95
C GLU A 48 -5.35 -9.06 0.70
N ASP A 49 -4.52 -8.04 0.85
CA ASP A 49 -3.67 -7.46 -0.20
C ASP A 49 -2.80 -8.50 -0.92
N TRP A 50 -2.21 -9.42 -0.16
CA TRP A 50 -1.40 -10.50 -0.70
C TRP A 50 -2.24 -11.50 -1.50
N PHE A 51 -3.44 -11.84 -1.02
CA PHE A 51 -4.39 -12.63 -1.80
C PHE A 51 -4.80 -11.91 -3.09
N VAL A 52 -5.16 -10.63 -3.02
CA VAL A 52 -5.53 -9.82 -4.18
C VAL A 52 -4.40 -9.79 -5.20
N HIS A 53 -3.16 -9.53 -4.76
CA HIS A 53 -1.98 -9.54 -5.62
C HIS A 53 -1.81 -10.87 -6.38
N HIS A 54 -1.81 -11.99 -5.64
CA HIS A 54 -1.63 -13.31 -6.22
C HIS A 54 -2.80 -13.73 -7.11
N CYS A 55 -4.02 -13.32 -6.76
CA CYS A 55 -5.20 -13.55 -7.58
C CYS A 55 -5.12 -12.76 -8.90
N MET A 56 -4.68 -11.49 -8.88
CA MET A 56 -4.46 -10.70 -10.09
C MET A 56 -3.42 -11.33 -11.01
N GLN A 57 -2.34 -11.86 -10.45
CA GLN A 57 -1.35 -12.63 -11.21
C GLN A 57 -1.95 -13.92 -11.79
N LYS A 58 -2.71 -14.67 -10.97
CA LYS A 58 -3.37 -15.91 -11.40
C LYS A 58 -4.36 -15.68 -12.54
N LEU A 59 -5.02 -14.53 -12.53
CA LEU A 59 -5.95 -14.10 -13.55
C LEU A 59 -5.26 -13.36 -14.70
N GLU A 60 -3.93 -13.32 -14.76
CA GLU A 60 -3.16 -12.67 -15.83
C GLU A 60 -3.58 -11.21 -16.04
N VAL A 61 -3.87 -10.48 -14.96
CA VAL A 61 -4.09 -9.04 -15.01
C VAL A 61 -2.73 -8.35 -15.12
N LYS A 62 -2.62 -7.33 -15.97
CA LYS A 62 -1.35 -6.61 -16.16
C LYS A 62 -0.97 -5.88 -14.87
N LYS A 63 0.19 -6.23 -14.30
CA LYS A 63 0.86 -5.44 -13.25
C LYS A 63 1.54 -4.22 -13.89
N ALA A 64 1.37 -3.04 -13.30
CA ALA A 64 2.12 -1.84 -13.62
C ALA A 64 2.72 -1.24 -12.34
N GLU A 65 3.78 -0.45 -12.50
CA GLU A 65 4.49 0.14 -11.38
C GLU A 65 3.74 1.36 -10.85
N GLY A 66 3.59 1.44 -9.53
CA GLY A 66 3.00 2.57 -8.80
C GLY A 66 3.73 2.80 -7.48
N TYR A 67 5.04 2.53 -7.45
CA TYR A 67 5.85 2.48 -6.23
C TYR A 67 5.95 3.81 -5.46
N GLY A 68 5.63 4.94 -6.10
CA GLY A 68 5.54 6.23 -5.41
C GLY A 68 4.19 6.48 -4.72
N LEU A 69 3.14 5.70 -5.01
CA LEU A 69 1.79 6.00 -4.54
C LEU A 69 1.60 5.76 -3.04
N LEU A 70 2.39 4.87 -2.46
CA LEU A 70 2.29 4.46 -1.08
C LEU A 70 3.61 4.72 -0.37
N ASN A 71 3.58 5.61 0.62
CA ASN A 71 4.62 5.72 1.62
C ASN A 71 4.29 4.75 2.76
N ASP A 72 4.83 3.54 2.66
CA ASP A 72 4.69 2.48 3.65
C ASP A 72 6.07 1.91 3.97
N MET A 73 6.41 1.89 5.25
CA MET A 73 7.68 1.36 5.72
C MET A 73 7.92 -0.11 5.30
N TRP A 74 6.88 -0.94 5.16
CA TRP A 74 7.04 -2.31 4.65
C TRP A 74 7.56 -2.35 3.21
N CYS A 75 7.46 -1.24 2.50
CA CYS A 75 7.85 -1.09 1.11
C CYS A 75 9.15 -0.30 0.90
N HIS A 76 9.84 0.07 1.99
CA HIS A 76 11.10 0.80 1.98
C HIS A 76 12.19 0.07 2.79
N ASP A 77 13.35 -0.15 2.16
CA ASP A 77 14.52 -0.85 2.72
C ASP A 77 15.06 -0.20 4.02
N GLN A 78 14.85 1.10 4.20
CA GLN A 78 15.41 1.90 5.30
C GLN A 78 14.99 1.47 6.72
N TYR A 79 14.02 0.57 6.84
CA TYR A 79 13.56 0.03 8.12
C TYR A 79 13.65 -1.50 8.22
N LEU A 80 14.25 -2.15 7.23
CA LEU A 80 14.59 -3.56 7.33
C LEU A 80 15.72 -3.73 8.36
N ASN A 81 15.60 -4.74 9.23
CA ASN A 81 16.63 -5.13 10.22
C ASN A 81 16.93 -4.11 11.35
N THR A 82 16.06 -3.14 11.63
CA THR A 82 16.23 -2.21 12.76
C THR A 82 15.91 -2.82 14.11
N GLY A 83 15.25 -3.99 14.15
CA GLY A 83 14.78 -4.63 15.38
C GLY A 83 13.54 -3.97 15.99
N HIS A 84 13.03 -2.89 15.38
CA HIS A 84 11.81 -2.19 15.76
C HIS A 84 10.77 -2.32 14.65
N THR A 85 9.50 -2.44 15.04
CA THR A 85 8.35 -2.28 14.15
C THR A 85 8.19 -0.81 13.77
N TYR A 86 7.58 -0.50 12.61
CA TYR A 86 7.28 0.90 12.27
C TYR A 86 6.37 1.51 13.32
N TRP A 87 5.48 0.72 13.93
CA TRP A 87 4.61 1.23 14.96
C TRP A 87 5.43 1.78 16.13
N GLU A 88 6.51 1.12 16.52
CA GLU A 88 7.45 1.62 17.53
C GLU A 88 8.19 2.87 17.04
N GLU A 89 8.66 2.91 15.79
CA GLU A 89 9.30 4.10 15.21
C GLU A 89 8.34 5.30 15.10
N CYS A 90 7.08 5.07 14.73
CA CYS A 90 6.02 6.07 14.64
C CYS A 90 5.57 6.55 16.01
N GLN A 91 5.56 5.66 17.01
CA GLN A 91 5.31 6.04 18.39
C GLN A 91 6.45 6.89 18.97
N ALA A 92 7.70 6.59 18.58
CA ALA A 92 8.87 7.32 19.03
C ALA A 92 9.01 8.69 18.36
N ASN A 93 8.80 8.76 17.04
CA ASN A 93 9.14 9.92 16.22
C ASN A 93 7.92 10.68 15.67
N GLY A 94 6.74 10.09 15.74
CA GLY A 94 5.51 10.63 15.14
C GLY A 94 5.42 10.44 13.62
N PRO A 95 4.37 11.00 12.99
CA PRO A 95 4.15 10.92 11.54
C PRO A 95 5.15 11.72 10.70
N THR A 96 5.40 11.25 9.47
CA THR A 96 6.27 11.87 8.47
C THR A 96 5.60 11.84 7.09
N CYS A 97 4.90 12.92 6.75
CA CYS A 97 4.04 13.03 5.56
C CYS A 97 4.45 14.17 4.63
N LYS A 98 5.74 14.23 4.28
CA LYS A 98 6.31 15.32 3.48
C LYS A 98 6.62 14.94 2.03
N ASP A 99 6.44 13.68 1.69
CA ASP A 99 6.67 13.14 0.35
C ASP A 99 5.45 13.44 -0.54
N LEU A 100 5.57 14.46 -1.40
CA LEU A 100 4.45 14.88 -2.27
C LEU A 100 4.12 13.88 -3.38
N ASP A 101 4.98 12.90 -3.65
CA ASP A 101 4.70 11.87 -4.66
C ASP A 101 3.77 10.77 -4.10
N ALA A 102 3.68 10.66 -2.77
CA ALA A 102 2.81 9.73 -2.08
C ALA A 102 1.35 10.19 -2.08
N ALA A 103 0.44 9.28 -2.44
CA ALA A 103 -1.00 9.50 -2.32
C ALA A 103 -1.53 9.04 -0.96
N VAL A 104 -0.85 8.09 -0.31
CA VAL A 104 -1.22 7.51 0.99
C VAL A 104 0.02 7.33 1.84
N TRP A 105 -0.11 7.63 3.14
CA TRP A 105 0.89 7.36 4.16
C TRP A 105 0.34 6.38 5.20
N HIS A 106 1.12 5.37 5.53
CA HIS A 106 0.76 4.32 6.48
C HIS A 106 1.85 4.22 7.56
N PRO A 107 1.55 3.80 8.81
CA PRO A 107 0.36 3.27 9.47
C PRO A 107 -0.16 4.16 10.60
N TYR A 108 -0.55 5.39 10.30
CA TYR A 108 -1.08 6.29 11.33
C TYR A 108 -2.45 5.83 11.79
N LYS A 109 -2.54 5.34 13.03
CA LYS A 109 -3.74 4.68 13.59
C LYS A 109 -4.53 5.54 14.58
N SER A 110 -4.10 6.77 14.86
CA SER A 110 -4.83 7.69 15.75
C SER A 110 -5.24 8.97 15.03
N PRO A 111 -6.34 9.62 15.46
CA PRO A 111 -6.73 10.92 14.93
C PRO A 111 -5.61 11.95 15.02
N GLU A 112 -4.88 12.01 16.14
CA GLU A 112 -3.79 12.98 16.30
C GLU A 112 -2.65 12.76 15.30
N MET A 113 -2.33 11.50 15.01
CA MET A 113 -1.32 11.16 14.00
C MET A 113 -1.78 11.53 12.59
N VAL A 114 -3.05 11.27 12.26
CA VAL A 114 -3.63 11.65 10.96
C VAL A 114 -3.66 13.17 10.79
N GLU A 115 -4.07 13.91 11.83
CA GLU A 115 -4.08 15.38 11.80
C GLU A 115 -2.67 15.96 11.64
N THR A 116 -1.69 15.40 12.34
CA THR A 116 -0.28 15.80 12.22
C THR A 116 0.24 15.54 10.82
N CYS A 117 -0.04 14.36 10.27
CA CYS A 117 0.31 13.98 8.91
C CYS A 117 -0.29 14.94 7.88
N LEU A 118 -1.58 15.25 8.01
CA LEU A 118 -2.29 16.15 7.11
C LEU A 118 -1.70 17.57 7.17
N ARG A 119 -1.37 18.07 8.38
CA ARG A 119 -0.68 19.37 8.51
C ARG A 119 0.64 19.36 7.76
N GLN A 120 1.49 18.35 7.98
CA GLN A 120 2.79 18.24 7.30
C GLN A 120 2.63 18.23 5.77
N ALA A 121 1.67 17.47 5.24
CA ALA A 121 1.42 17.40 3.80
C ALA A 121 0.97 18.76 3.23
N LEU A 122 0.03 19.42 3.90
CA LEU A 122 -0.49 20.73 3.50
C LEU A 122 0.58 21.84 3.61
N GLU A 123 1.46 21.78 4.60
CA GLU A 123 2.58 22.71 4.73
C GLU A 123 3.52 22.64 3.53
N VAL A 124 3.82 21.41 3.07
CA VAL A 124 4.69 21.18 1.91
C VAL A 124 3.99 21.59 0.61
N GLU A 125 2.69 21.29 0.46
CA GLU A 125 1.91 21.65 -0.73
C GLU A 125 1.72 23.17 -0.86
N THR A 126 1.40 23.86 0.24
CA THR A 126 1.03 25.29 0.22
C THR A 126 2.20 26.23 0.51
N GLY A 127 3.31 25.72 1.03
CA GLY A 127 4.45 26.51 1.50
C GLY A 127 4.14 27.39 2.71
N ARG A 128 3.07 27.10 3.47
CA ARG A 128 2.66 27.85 4.67
C ARG A 128 2.43 26.91 5.85
N ALA A 129 3.01 27.24 7.00
CA ALA A 129 2.71 26.57 8.28
C ALA A 129 1.24 26.78 8.67
N LEU A 130 0.54 25.72 9.11
CA LEU A 130 -0.86 25.75 9.55
C LEU A 130 -1.01 25.83 11.07
#